data_AF-A0A2N5KG04-F1
#
_entry.id   AF-A0A2N5KG04-F1
#
_cell.length_a   1.000
_cell.length_b   1.000
_cell.length_c   1.000
_cell.angle_alpha   90.00
_cell.angle_beta   90.00
_cell.angle_gamma   90.00
#
_symmetry.space_group_name_H-M   'P 1'
#
loop_
_entity.id
_entity.type
_entity.pdbx_description
1 polymer ?
#
loop_
_entity_poly.entity_id
_entity_poly.type
_entity_poly.pdbx_seq_one_letter_code
_entity_poly.pdbx_strand_id
1 'polypeptide(L)' 'MSQPYVLLTKLAMDKSHARKYILRKGFTFLQVRTAETGNQLALALTADDAAAVRHLRQQTGFAAPAPNLTSWFYIV' A
#
# COMPACT_ATOMS: atom_id res chain seq x y z
N MET A 1 18.71 4.74 5.55
CA MET A 1 17.80 5.16 4.47
C MET A 1 16.84 4.02 4.20
N SER A 2 15.62 4.10 4.71
CA SER A 2 14.57 3.12 4.47
C SER A 2 14.11 3.21 3.01
N GLN A 3 14.34 2.16 2.23
CA GLN A 3 13.88 2.12 0.85
C GLN A 3 12.36 1.92 0.83
N PRO A 4 11.59 2.75 0.10
CA PRO A 4 10.15 2.60 -0.03
C PRO A 4 9.83 1.39 -0.93
N TYR A 5 9.12 0.39 -0.42
CA TYR A 5 8.76 -0.81 -1.19
C TYR A 5 7.30 -0.76 -1.66
N VAL A 6 6.99 -1.31 -2.84
CA VAL A 6 5.62 -1.26 -3.40
C VAL A 6 4.70 -2.29 -2.73
N LEU A 7 3.60 -1.83 -2.14
CA LEU A 7 2.61 -2.67 -1.45
C LEU A 7 1.63 -3.36 -2.42
N LEU A 8 1.33 -2.70 -3.53
CA LEU A 8 0.05 -2.80 -4.24
C LEU A 8 -0.17 -4.07 -5.05
N THR A 9 0.91 -4.69 -5.52
CA THR A 9 0.85 -5.89 -6.37
C THR A 9 0.04 -7.02 -5.72
N LYS A 10 -0.12 -6.99 -4.38
CA LYS A 10 -0.79 -8.06 -3.63
C LYS A 10 -2.23 -7.77 -3.20
N LEU A 11 -2.77 -6.56 -3.41
CA LEU A 11 -4.11 -6.21 -2.91
C LEU A 11 -5.24 -6.37 -3.94
N ALA A 12 -4.89 -6.52 -5.22
CA ALA A 12 -5.85 -6.68 -6.31
C ALA A 12 -6.92 -5.56 -6.34
N MET A 13 -6.50 -4.31 -6.13
CA MET A 13 -7.37 -3.14 -6.03
C MET A 13 -6.75 -1.93 -6.71
N ASP A 14 -7.58 -1.10 -7.34
CA ASP A 14 -7.13 0.20 -7.84
C ASP A 14 -6.68 1.11 -6.71
N LYS A 15 -5.78 2.05 -7.00
CA LYS A 15 -5.24 3.02 -6.04
C LYS A 15 -6.32 3.70 -5.18
N SER A 16 -7.41 4.17 -5.80
CA SER A 16 -8.52 4.83 -5.09
C SER A 16 -9.31 3.87 -4.21
N HIS A 17 -9.46 2.62 -4.64
CA HIS A 17 -10.19 1.59 -3.89
C HIS A 17 -9.35 1.08 -2.71
N ALA A 18 -8.07 0.81 -2.94
CA ALA A 18 -7.09 0.48 -1.91
C ALA A 18 -7.03 1.58 -0.83
N ARG A 19 -6.99 2.86 -1.23
CA ARG A 19 -7.05 3.98 -0.27
C ARG A 19 -8.26 3.90 0.65
N LYS A 20 -9.45 3.77 0.06
CA LYS A 20 -10.72 3.69 0.80
C LYS A 20 -10.74 2.47 1.70
N TYR A 21 -10.26 1.32 1.22
CA TYR A 21 -10.19 0.09 2.00
C TYR A 21 -9.30 0.26 3.23
N ILE A 22 -8.08 0.77 3.05
CA ILE A 22 -7.10 0.97 4.13
C ILE A 22 -7.64 1.96 5.18
N LEU A 23 -8.19 3.10 4.74
CA LEU A 23 -8.83 4.07 5.64
C LEU A 23 -10.03 3.47 6.38
N ARG A 24 -10.86 2.67 5.70
CA ARG A 24 -12.02 2.00 6.31
C ARG A 24 -11.61 0.95 7.35
N LYS A 25 -10.42 0.37 7.22
CA LYS A 25 -9.86 -0.57 8.20
C LYS A 25 -9.16 0.13 9.37
N GLY A 26 -9.11 1.47 9.37
CA GLY A 26 -8.59 2.28 10.48
C GLY A 26 -7.09 2.61 10.38
N PHE A 27 -6.44 2.27 9.27
CA PHE A 27 -5.03 2.60 9.06
C PHE A 27 -4.87 4.04 8.55
N THR A 28 -3.72 4.64 8.85
CA THR A 28 -3.33 5.98 8.40
C THR A 28 -2.20 5.89 7.40
N PHE A 29 -2.08 6.90 6.53
CA PHE A 29 -0.99 6.98 5.56
C PHE A 29 0.08 7.96 6.03
N LEU A 30 1.32 7.57 5.83
CA LEU A 30 2.48 8.43 5.90
C LEU A 30 2.66 9.17 4.58
N GLN A 31 3.18 10.39 4.65
CA GLN A 31 3.56 11.15 3.47
C GLN A 31 5.08 11.10 3.33
N VAL A 32 5.55 10.52 2.24
CA VAL A 32 6.98 10.38 1.93
C VAL A 32 7.30 11.04 0.62
N ARG A 33 8.48 11.66 0.53
CA ARG A 33 9.06 12.05 -0.75
C ARG A 33 10.09 10.99 -1.11
N THR A 34 9.96 10.41 -2.30
CA THR A 34 10.86 9.36 -2.77
C THR A 34 11.51 9.81 -4.07
N ALA A 35 12.74 9.35 -4.32
CA ALA A 35 13.40 9.59 -5.60
C ALA A 35 12.61 8.97 -6.77
N GLU A 36 11.95 7.83 -6.53
CA GLU A 36 11.10 7.15 -7.51
C GLU A 36 9.85 7.95 -7.89
N THR A 37 9.34 8.77 -6.98
CA THR A 37 8.21 9.68 -7.26
C THR A 37 8.68 11.03 -7.81
N GLY A 38 9.95 11.15 -8.25
CA GLY A 38 10.49 12.41 -8.73
C GLY A 38 10.44 13.51 -7.67
N ASN A 39 10.66 13.14 -6.39
CA ASN A 39 10.53 14.01 -5.23
C ASN A 39 9.08 14.52 -4.97
N GLN A 40 8.08 13.94 -5.64
CA GLN A 40 6.68 14.21 -5.33
C GLN A 40 6.27 13.52 -4.04
N LEU A 41 5.31 14.13 -3.34
CA LEU A 41 4.72 13.59 -2.13
C LEU A 41 3.90 12.33 -2.49
N ALA A 42 4.27 11.19 -1.91
CA ALA A 42 3.61 9.92 -2.07
C ALA A 42 3.03 9.43 -0.75
N LEU A 43 1.96 8.66 -0.83
CA LEU A 43 1.37 8.00 0.33
C LEU A 43 2.07 6.67 0.56
N ALA A 44 2.46 6.44 1.81
CA ALA A 44 3.08 5.21 2.26
C ALA A 44 2.40 4.64 3.50
N LEU A 45 2.63 3.37 3.77
CA LEU A 45 2.31 2.69 5.02
C LEU A 45 3.59 2.30 5.76
N THR A 46 3.50 1.97 7.04
CA THR A 46 4.60 1.26 7.69
C THR A 46 4.65 -0.18 7.18
N ALA A 47 5.79 -0.86 7.33
CA ALA A 47 5.90 -2.29 7.00
C ALA A 47 4.88 -3.14 7.79
N ASP A 48 4.61 -2.78 9.04
CA ASP A 48 3.64 -3.46 9.90
C ASP A 48 2.20 -3.27 9.40
N ASP A 49 1.79 -2.02 9.15
CA ASP A 49 0.46 -1.72 8.60
C ASP A 49 0.25 -2.37 7.23
N ALA A 50 1.28 -2.36 6.40
CA ALA A 50 1.28 -3.03 5.10
C ALA A 50 1.05 -4.55 5.22
N ALA A 51 1.68 -5.19 6.20
CA ALA A 51 1.49 -6.61 6.50
C ALA A 51 0.07 -6.87 7.03
N ALA A 52 -0.42 -6.04 7.95
CA ALA A 52 -1.76 -6.15 8.51
C ALA A 52 -2.87 -5.98 7.45
N VAL A 53 -2.74 -4.97 6.58
CA VAL A 53 -3.65 -4.73 5.45
C VAL A 53 -3.68 -5.93 4.49
N ARG A 54 -2.52 -6.55 4.21
CA ARG A 54 -2.45 -7.77 3.40
C ARG A 54 -3.15 -8.95 4.06
N HIS A 55 -2.91 -9.16 5.36
CA HIS A 55 -3.54 -10.23 6.11
C HIS A 55 -5.07 -10.09 6.15
N LEU A 56 -5.57 -8.88 6.41
CA LEU A 56 -7.01 -8.57 6.38
C LEU A 56 -7.63 -8.83 5.00
N ARG A 57 -6.88 -8.54 3.92
CA ARG A 57 -7.35 -8.78 2.55
C ARG A 57 -7.43 -10.27 2.22
N GLN A 58 -6.46 -11.05 2.67
CA GLN A 58 -6.46 -12.52 2.52
C GLN A 58 -7.62 -13.16 3.29
N GLN A 59 -7.90 -12.68 4.50
CA GLN A 59 -9.06 -13.12 5.30
C GLN A 59 -10.40 -12.85 4.61
N THR A 60 -10.47 -11.88 3.68
CA THR A 60 -11.68 -11.61 2.89
C THR A 60 -11.81 -12.47 1.64
N GLY A 61 -10.98 -13.52 1.49
CA GLY A 61 -11.04 -14.47 0.37
C GLY A 61 -10.25 -14.03 -0.88
N PHE A 62 -9.50 -12.93 -0.81
CA PHE A 62 -8.65 -12.48 -1.92
C PHE A 62 -7.23 -13.01 -1.75
N ALA A 63 -6.97 -14.17 -2.37
CA ALA A 63 -5.69 -14.88 -2.26
C ALA A 63 -4.65 -14.49 -3.33
N ALA A 64 -5.04 -13.81 -4.41
CA ALA A 64 -4.20 -13.65 -5.60
C ALA A 64 -3.78 -12.18 -5.89
N PRO A 65 -2.52 -11.95 -6.34
CA PRO A 65 -2.09 -10.66 -6.84
C PRO A 65 -2.78 -10.35 -8.18
N ALA A 66 -3.40 -9.17 -8.33
CA ALA A 66 -3.85 -8.71 -9.64
C ALA A 66 -2.68 -8.03 -10.37
N PRO A 67 -2.49 -8.30 -11.68
CA PRO A 67 -1.25 -7.96 -12.37
C PRO A 67 -1.02 -6.46 -12.65
N ASN A 68 -2.01 -5.56 -12.56
CA ASN A 68 -1.89 -4.25 -13.25
C ASN A 68 -2.34 -3.01 -12.46
N LEU A 69 -1.87 -2.73 -11.23
CA LEU A 69 -2.30 -1.52 -10.51
C LEU A 69 -1.16 -0.74 -9.80
N THR A 70 -1.11 0.56 -10.09
CA THR A 70 0.01 1.50 -9.90
C THR A 70 0.15 2.07 -8.47
N SER A 71 1.35 1.84 -7.90
CA SER A 71 2.17 2.56 -6.89
C SER A 71 1.57 3.12 -5.59
N TRP A 72 1.66 2.33 -4.51
CA TRP A 72 1.72 2.78 -3.11
C TRP A 72 2.92 2.14 -2.43
N PHE A 73 3.57 2.89 -1.56
CA PHE A 73 4.83 2.49 -0.94
C PHE A 73 4.61 2.05 0.51
N TYR A 74 5.54 1.30 1.08
CA TYR A 74 5.67 1.16 2.52
C TYR A 74 7.12 1.40 2.94
N ILE A 75 7.29 1.97 4.13
CA ILE A 75 8.58 2.29 4.73
C ILE A 75 8.97 1.13 5.65
N VAL A 76 10.18 0.62 5.49
CA VAL A 76 10.82 -0.37 6.37
C VAL A 76 11.60 0.33 7.47
#